data_AF-A0A6L9QIW6-F1
#
_entry.id   AF-A0A6L9QIW6-F1
#
_cell.length_a   1.000
_cell.length_b   1.000
_cell.length_c   1.000
_cell.angle_alpha   90.00
_cell.angle_beta   90.00
_cell.angle_gamma   90.00
#
_symmetry.space_group_name_H-M   'P 1'
#
loop_
_entity.id
_entity.type
_entity.pdbx_description
1 polymer ?
#
loop_
_entity_poly.entity_id
_entity_poly.type
_entity_poly.pdbx_seq_one_letter_code
_entity_poly.pdbx_strand_id
1 'polypeptide(L)'
;MSEAAWLQSLRTRRGVCPLFGADAVVARFAEIVSERSERLVMVPASSQRPLLGTLPMPPDVRTRWLGSAPSDHDARLIAADAEHRILPALPAKMVIVDRAIVMTPIDPEDPLKGVWQITAKPLVRALVEMYQRLWGQAAEPVRWPAGLSARERAVVTLLAEGCTDQMVAEQLGLSRRTITYTLAHLMQKYGARSRFQLALLLAGADAGDFFDTTRAGAGARDHRKILR
;
A
#
# COMPACT_ATOMS: atom_id res chain seq x y z
N MET A 1 -40.38 -10.19 -13.45
CA MET A 1 -39.20 -11.08 -13.60
C MET A 1 -38.62 -11.28 -12.21
N SER A 2 -38.40 -12.52 -11.75
CA SER A 2 -37.84 -12.77 -10.41
C SER A 2 -36.33 -12.47 -10.37
N GLU A 3 -35.80 -12.13 -9.19
CA GLU A 3 -34.37 -11.90 -8.96
C GLU A 3 -33.54 -13.10 -9.41
N ALA A 4 -34.01 -14.32 -9.14
CA ALA A 4 -33.41 -15.56 -9.61
C ALA A 4 -33.34 -15.64 -11.16
N ALA A 5 -34.40 -15.25 -11.87
CA ALA A 5 -34.42 -15.24 -13.35
C ALA A 5 -33.50 -14.16 -13.94
N TRP A 6 -33.37 -13.01 -13.26
CA TRP A 6 -32.44 -11.95 -13.63
C TRP A 6 -30.97 -12.38 -13.42
N LEU A 7 -30.64 -12.98 -12.27
CA LEU A 7 -29.31 -13.53 -11.98
C LEU A 7 -28.94 -14.69 -12.94
N GLN A 8 -29.91 -15.54 -13.31
CA GLN A 8 -29.71 -16.60 -14.31
C GLN A 8 -29.39 -16.03 -15.69
N SER A 9 -30.00 -14.90 -16.08
CA SER A 9 -29.77 -14.26 -17.38
C SER A 9 -28.37 -13.65 -17.53
N LEU A 10 -27.75 -13.25 -16.41
CA LEU A 10 -26.37 -12.74 -16.35
C LEU A 10 -25.35 -13.86 -16.56
N ARG A 11 -25.60 -15.05 -16.01
CA ARG A 11 -24.69 -16.21 -16.04
C ARG A 11 -24.30 -16.69 -17.45
N THR A 12 -25.15 -16.52 -18.47
CA THR A 12 -25.03 -17.33 -19.69
C THR A 12 -24.67 -16.59 -20.98
N ARG A 13 -24.70 -15.24 -21.07
CA ARG A 13 -24.48 -14.57 -22.38
C ARG A 13 -23.74 -13.22 -22.41
N ARG A 14 -23.46 -12.56 -21.27
CA ARG A 14 -22.97 -11.16 -21.30
C ARG A 14 -21.66 -10.89 -20.57
N GLY A 15 -20.95 -11.93 -20.14
CA GLY A 15 -19.64 -11.79 -19.50
C GLY A 15 -19.69 -11.00 -18.19
N VAL A 16 -20.79 -11.10 -17.45
CA VAL A 16 -20.92 -10.60 -16.06
C VAL A 16 -21.69 -11.66 -15.30
N CYS A 17 -21.09 -12.30 -14.30
CA CYS A 17 -21.75 -13.35 -13.53
C CYS A 17 -21.47 -13.19 -12.03
N PRO A 18 -22.48 -13.41 -11.16
CA PRO A 18 -22.28 -13.37 -9.73
C PRO A 18 -21.70 -14.70 -9.24
N LEU A 19 -20.74 -14.61 -8.32
CA LEU A 19 -20.17 -15.72 -7.56
C LEU A 19 -20.52 -15.50 -6.09
N PHE A 20 -21.24 -16.44 -5.50
CA PHE A 20 -21.74 -16.34 -4.13
C PHE A 20 -20.97 -17.28 -3.21
N GLY A 21 -20.65 -16.80 -2.00
CA GLY A 21 -19.92 -17.57 -0.98
C GLY A 21 -18.41 -17.54 -1.16
N ALA A 22 -17.68 -17.50 -0.05
CA ALA A 22 -16.22 -17.38 -0.04
C ALA A 22 -15.53 -18.53 -0.78
N ASP A 23 -15.99 -19.77 -0.58
CA ASP A 23 -15.39 -20.96 -1.21
C ASP A 23 -15.49 -20.94 -2.73
N ALA A 24 -16.64 -20.51 -3.28
CA ALA A 24 -16.81 -20.39 -4.72
C ALA A 24 -15.91 -19.31 -5.31
N VAL A 25 -15.71 -18.20 -4.60
CA VAL A 25 -14.79 -17.13 -5.00
C VAL A 25 -13.35 -17.62 -4.98
N VAL A 26 -12.93 -18.31 -3.92
CA VAL A 26 -11.58 -18.87 -3.79
C VAL A 26 -11.31 -19.92 -4.87
N ALA A 27 -12.21 -20.89 -5.05
CA ALA A 27 -12.08 -21.93 -6.07
C ALA A 27 -11.99 -21.31 -7.46
N ARG A 28 -12.88 -20.36 -7.78
CA ARG A 28 -12.86 -19.70 -9.08
C ARG A 28 -11.59 -18.88 -9.30
N PHE A 29 -11.10 -18.22 -8.27
CA PHE A 29 -9.85 -17.47 -8.36
C PHE A 29 -8.65 -18.37 -8.63
N ALA A 30 -8.59 -19.53 -7.96
CA ALA A 30 -7.55 -20.54 -8.20
C ALA A 30 -7.59 -21.13 -9.62
N GLU A 31 -8.77 -21.23 -10.24
CA GLU A 31 -8.91 -21.68 -11.64
C GLU A 31 -8.38 -20.66 -12.66
N ILE A 32 -8.50 -19.37 -12.37
CA ILE A 32 -8.20 -18.31 -13.34
C ILE A 32 -6.78 -17.75 -13.20
N VAL A 33 -6.12 -17.97 -12.07
CA VAL A 33 -4.77 -17.48 -11.79
C VAL A 33 -3.77 -18.60 -12.06
N SER A 34 -2.74 -18.29 -12.86
CA SER A 34 -1.58 -19.15 -13.08
C SER A 34 -0.30 -18.45 -12.61
N GLU A 35 0.81 -19.18 -12.50
CA GLU A 35 2.13 -18.61 -12.17
C GLU A 35 2.58 -17.52 -13.15
N ARG A 36 2.10 -17.53 -14.40
CA ARG A 36 2.44 -16.53 -15.42
C ARG A 36 1.53 -15.31 -15.42
N SER A 37 0.50 -15.31 -14.58
CA SER A 37 -0.52 -14.29 -14.63
C SER A 37 -0.02 -12.93 -14.14
N GLU A 38 -0.66 -11.87 -14.60
CA GLU A 38 -0.55 -10.52 -14.03
C GLU A 38 -1.81 -10.24 -13.20
N ARG A 39 -1.61 -9.76 -11.98
CA ARG A 39 -2.69 -9.39 -11.07
C ARG A 39 -2.64 -7.90 -10.75
N LEU A 40 -3.72 -7.18 -11.05
CA LEU A 40 -3.89 -5.79 -10.65
C LEU A 40 -4.92 -5.74 -9.52
N VAL A 41 -4.56 -5.12 -8.40
CA VAL A 41 -5.40 -5.07 -7.20
C VAL A 41 -5.66 -3.62 -6.83
N MET A 42 -6.92 -3.30 -6.53
CA MET A 42 -7.35 -2.01 -6.00
C MET A 42 -8.09 -2.22 -4.68
N VAL A 43 -7.63 -1.57 -3.61
CA VAL A 43 -8.21 -1.68 -2.26
C VAL A 43 -8.45 -0.29 -1.66
N PRO A 44 -9.71 0.20 -1.63
CA PRO A 44 -10.02 1.46 -0.97
C PRO A 44 -9.91 1.35 0.56
N ALA A 45 -9.66 2.47 1.24
CA ALA A 45 -9.59 2.55 2.71
C ALA A 45 -10.81 1.95 3.44
N SER A 46 -12.01 2.05 2.84
CA SER A 46 -13.25 1.51 3.40
C SER A 46 -13.31 -0.02 3.39
N SER A 47 -12.39 -0.71 2.71
CA SER A 47 -12.39 -2.17 2.61
C SER A 47 -11.88 -2.84 3.88
N GLN A 48 -12.74 -2.93 4.90
CA GLN A 48 -12.40 -3.53 6.20
C GLN A 48 -12.24 -5.07 6.16
N ARG A 49 -12.69 -5.75 5.10
CA ARG A 49 -12.69 -7.22 4.99
C ARG A 49 -11.93 -7.75 3.77
N PRO A 50 -11.05 -8.76 3.93
CA PRO A 50 -10.02 -9.00 2.95
C PRO A 50 -10.37 -9.96 1.81
N LEU A 51 -11.62 -10.41 1.63
CA LEU A 51 -11.96 -11.53 0.71
C LEU A 51 -11.14 -11.61 -0.60
N LEU A 52 -11.12 -10.54 -1.40
CA LEU A 52 -10.37 -10.50 -2.67
C LEU A 52 -8.86 -10.22 -2.53
N GLY A 53 -8.44 -9.57 -1.45
CA GLY A 53 -7.03 -9.26 -1.18
C GLY A 53 -6.26 -10.47 -0.65
N THR A 54 -6.91 -11.35 0.13
CA THR A 54 -6.31 -12.54 0.76
C THR A 54 -6.26 -13.78 -0.08
N LEU A 55 -6.74 -13.73 -1.32
CA LEU A 55 -6.83 -14.94 -2.12
C LEU A 55 -5.43 -15.54 -2.29
N PRO A 56 -5.29 -16.87 -2.11
CA PRO A 56 -4.00 -17.53 -2.18
C PRO A 56 -3.39 -17.30 -3.57
N MET A 57 -2.10 -16.99 -3.58
CA MET A 57 -1.36 -16.67 -4.80
C MET A 57 -0.23 -17.67 -5.03
N PRO A 58 -0.04 -18.13 -6.29
CA PRO A 58 1.23 -18.71 -6.69
C PRO A 58 2.36 -17.68 -6.47
N PRO A 59 3.58 -18.13 -6.11
CA PRO A 59 4.68 -17.25 -5.72
C PRO A 59 5.14 -16.29 -6.83
N ASP A 60 5.00 -16.68 -8.10
CA ASP A 60 5.56 -15.94 -9.24
C ASP A 60 4.57 -14.97 -9.91
N VAL A 61 3.38 -14.79 -9.34
CA VAL A 61 2.37 -13.90 -9.93
C VAL A 61 2.76 -12.44 -9.74
N ARG A 62 3.09 -11.79 -10.85
CA ARG A 62 3.35 -10.34 -10.90
C ARG A 62 2.13 -9.58 -10.41
N THR A 63 2.25 -8.95 -9.24
CA THR A 63 1.16 -8.21 -8.62
C THR A 63 1.46 -6.71 -8.62
N ARG A 64 0.49 -5.92 -9.08
CA ARG A 64 0.45 -4.47 -8.88
C ARG A 64 -0.68 -4.11 -7.94
N TRP A 65 -0.34 -3.53 -6.80
CA TRP A 65 -1.28 -3.18 -5.75
C TRP A 65 -1.44 -1.67 -5.64
N LEU A 66 -2.68 -1.21 -5.67
CA LEU A 66 -3.07 0.17 -5.51
C LEU A 66 -4.03 0.31 -4.32
N GLY A 67 -3.71 1.15 -3.34
CA GLY A 67 -4.56 1.32 -2.16
C GLY A 67 -4.41 2.67 -1.48
N SER A 68 -5.22 2.93 -0.44
CA SER A 68 -5.30 4.26 0.19
C SER A 68 -4.27 4.49 1.30
N ALA A 69 -3.90 3.43 1.99
CA ALA A 69 -2.75 3.30 2.91
C ALA A 69 -2.70 1.81 3.31
N PRO A 70 -1.53 1.16 3.35
CA PRO A 70 -1.48 -0.25 3.70
C PRO A 70 -1.88 -0.45 5.16
N SER A 71 -2.96 -1.19 5.39
CA SER A 71 -3.25 -1.78 6.70
C SER A 71 -2.19 -2.84 7.05
N ASP A 72 -2.10 -3.25 8.32
CA ASP A 72 -1.21 -4.38 8.71
C ASP A 72 -1.53 -5.66 7.92
N HIS A 73 -2.76 -5.77 7.42
CA HIS A 73 -3.19 -6.84 6.55
C HIS A 73 -2.61 -6.72 5.13
N ASP A 74 -2.66 -5.53 4.54
CA ASP A 74 -2.09 -5.25 3.23
C ASP A 74 -0.56 -5.43 3.23
N ALA A 75 0.10 -5.12 4.35
CA ALA A 75 1.54 -5.30 4.51
C ALA A 75 2.03 -6.73 4.22
N ARG A 76 1.20 -7.75 4.50
CA ARG A 76 1.53 -9.16 4.19
C ARG A 76 1.44 -9.49 2.70
N LEU A 77 0.54 -8.83 1.97
CA LEU A 77 0.39 -8.96 0.53
C LEU A 77 1.48 -8.20 -0.22
N ILE A 78 1.91 -7.06 0.34
CA ILE A 78 2.99 -6.22 -0.20
C ILE A 78 4.36 -6.85 0.01
N ALA A 79 4.54 -7.65 1.07
CA ALA A 79 5.79 -8.33 1.37
C ALA A 79 6.23 -9.37 0.30
N ALA A 80 5.39 -9.67 -0.70
CA ALA A 80 5.64 -10.69 -1.72
C ALA A 80 5.99 -10.09 -3.11
N ASP A 81 6.99 -9.20 -3.17
CA ASP A 81 7.53 -8.60 -4.43
C ASP A 81 6.51 -7.87 -5.33
N ALA A 82 5.39 -7.43 -4.74
CA ALA A 82 4.37 -6.68 -5.46
C ALA A 82 4.81 -5.22 -5.70
N GLU A 83 4.64 -4.71 -6.92
CA GLU A 83 4.69 -3.27 -7.15
C GLU A 83 3.54 -2.61 -6.38
N HIS A 84 3.83 -1.60 -5.58
CA HIS A 84 2.85 -1.00 -4.68
C HIS A 84 2.80 0.52 -4.86
N ARG A 85 1.59 1.08 -4.96
CA ARG A 85 1.34 2.52 -4.99
C ARG A 85 0.16 2.92 -4.11
N ILE A 86 0.16 4.17 -3.67
CA ILE A 86 -0.84 4.72 -2.77
C ILE A 86 -1.62 5.86 -3.45
N LEU A 87 -2.95 5.80 -3.35
CA LEU A 87 -3.86 6.88 -3.75
C LEU A 87 -4.98 7.05 -2.72
N PRO A 88 -5.16 8.23 -2.10
CA PRO A 88 -6.05 8.41 -0.95
C PRO A 88 -7.51 7.99 -1.20
N ALA A 89 -8.02 8.24 -2.40
CA ALA A 89 -9.40 7.91 -2.77
C ALA A 89 -9.41 6.93 -3.94
N LEU A 90 -10.03 5.77 -3.73
CA LEU A 90 -10.22 4.75 -4.75
C LEU A 90 -11.70 4.47 -4.95
N PRO A 91 -12.17 4.34 -6.20
CA PRO A 91 -13.59 4.27 -6.49
C PRO A 91 -14.23 2.92 -6.13
N ALA A 92 -13.47 1.82 -6.15
CA ALA A 92 -13.99 0.50 -5.87
C ALA A 92 -12.88 -0.50 -5.51
N LYS A 93 -13.25 -1.52 -4.73
CA LYS A 93 -12.41 -2.70 -4.52
C LYS A 93 -12.48 -3.61 -5.74
N MET A 94 -11.36 -3.96 -6.35
CA MET A 94 -11.35 -4.93 -7.44
C MET A 94 -10.03 -5.66 -7.60
N VAL A 95 -10.11 -6.83 -8.20
CA VAL A 95 -8.96 -7.61 -8.67
C VAL A 95 -9.13 -7.86 -10.16
N ILE A 96 -8.08 -7.62 -10.92
CA ILE A 96 -8.01 -7.88 -12.36
C ILE A 96 -6.95 -8.93 -12.60
N VAL A 97 -7.30 -10.00 -13.30
CA VAL A 97 -6.39 -11.07 -13.69
C VAL A 97 -6.22 -11.04 -15.20
N ASP A 98 -4.96 -11.01 -15.65
CA ASP A 98 -4.53 -11.07 -17.05
C ASP A 98 -5.22 -10.05 -17.97
N ARG A 99 -5.69 -8.94 -17.39
CA ARG A 99 -6.49 -7.91 -18.08
C ARG A 99 -7.69 -8.48 -18.84
N ALA A 100 -8.20 -9.62 -18.38
CA ALA A 100 -9.25 -10.39 -19.04
C ALA A 100 -10.44 -10.67 -18.12
N ILE A 101 -10.19 -10.71 -16.80
CA ILE A 101 -11.20 -11.03 -15.80
C ILE A 101 -11.12 -9.98 -14.69
N VAL A 102 -12.24 -9.37 -14.34
CA VAL A 102 -12.37 -8.50 -13.17
C VAL A 102 -13.25 -9.17 -12.14
N MET A 103 -12.83 -9.16 -10.88
CA MET A 103 -13.63 -9.54 -9.72
C MET A 103 -13.81 -8.32 -8.82
N THR A 104 -15.06 -8.00 -8.50
CA THR A 104 -15.43 -6.87 -7.62
C THR A 104 -16.55 -7.31 -6.68
N PRO A 105 -16.59 -6.87 -5.41
CA PRO A 105 -17.69 -7.22 -4.51
C PRO A 105 -19.06 -6.88 -5.09
N ILE A 106 -20.06 -7.74 -4.84
CA ILE A 106 -21.47 -7.44 -5.14
C ILE A 106 -21.96 -6.31 -4.23
N ASP A 107 -21.57 -6.37 -2.96
CA ASP A 107 -21.80 -5.35 -1.95
C ASP A 107 -20.44 -4.86 -1.43
N PRO A 108 -20.07 -3.59 -1.68
CA PRO A 108 -18.80 -3.02 -1.20
C PRO A 108 -18.64 -3.05 0.32
N GLU A 109 -19.74 -2.97 1.07
CA GLU A 109 -19.75 -2.96 2.53
C GLU A 109 -19.77 -4.39 3.12
N ASP A 110 -20.26 -5.36 2.35
CA ASP A 110 -20.27 -6.77 2.73
C ASP A 110 -19.75 -7.70 1.60
N PRO A 111 -18.42 -7.84 1.46
CA PRO A 111 -17.82 -8.69 0.44
C PRO A 111 -18.22 -10.18 0.55
N LEU A 112 -18.73 -10.64 1.71
CA LEU A 112 -19.14 -12.03 1.89
C LEU A 112 -20.41 -12.37 1.12
N LYS A 113 -21.20 -11.35 0.71
CA LYS A 113 -22.35 -11.55 -0.19
C LYS A 113 -21.95 -12.01 -1.58
N GLY A 114 -20.66 -11.98 -1.91
CA GLY A 114 -20.13 -12.50 -3.16
C GLY A 114 -19.49 -11.43 -4.02
N VAL A 115 -19.08 -11.84 -5.22
CA VAL A 115 -18.37 -10.98 -6.16
C VAL A 115 -18.98 -11.10 -7.55
N TRP A 116 -18.98 -10.00 -8.28
CA TRP A 116 -19.18 -10.00 -9.72
C TRP A 116 -17.88 -10.40 -10.39
N GLN A 117 -17.93 -11.46 -11.21
CA GLN A 117 -16.91 -11.76 -12.20
C GLN A 117 -17.33 -11.15 -13.55
N ILE A 118 -16.47 -10.32 -14.11
CA ILE A 118 -16.68 -9.60 -15.37
C ILE A 118 -15.62 -10.07 -16.37
N THR A 119 -16.07 -10.63 -17.49
CA THR A 119 -15.27 -11.09 -18.64
C THR A 119 -15.69 -10.40 -19.93
N ALA A 120 -16.70 -9.53 -19.91
CA ALA A 120 -17.13 -8.74 -21.05
C ALA A 120 -16.02 -7.79 -21.50
N LYS A 121 -15.39 -8.08 -22.66
CA LYS A 121 -14.20 -7.36 -23.16
C LYS A 121 -14.31 -5.82 -23.08
N PRO A 122 -15.43 -5.17 -23.48
CA PRO A 122 -15.54 -3.71 -23.38
C PRO A 122 -15.48 -3.20 -21.93
N LEU A 123 -16.12 -3.91 -20.99
CA LEU A 123 -16.12 -3.54 -19.58
C LEU A 123 -14.75 -3.78 -18.95
N VAL A 124 -14.15 -4.93 -19.21
CA VAL A 124 -12.81 -5.26 -18.72
C VAL A 124 -11.80 -4.22 -19.20
N ARG A 125 -11.84 -3.86 -20.49
CA ARG A 125 -10.98 -2.82 -21.05
C ARG A 125 -11.16 -1.48 -20.33
N ALA A 126 -12.40 -1.02 -20.14
CA ALA A 126 -12.66 0.25 -19.46
C ALA A 126 -12.14 0.25 -18.00
N LEU A 127 -12.31 -0.86 -17.28
CA LEU A 127 -11.84 -1.01 -15.89
C LEU A 127 -10.31 -1.09 -15.80
N VAL A 128 -9.65 -1.75 -16.76
CA VAL A 128 -8.19 -1.77 -16.88
C VAL A 128 -7.65 -0.38 -17.18
N GLU A 129 -8.27 0.37 -18.11
CA GLU A 129 -7.86 1.75 -18.41
C GLU A 129 -8.07 2.68 -17.22
N MET A 130 -9.16 2.51 -16.45
CA MET A 130 -9.36 3.24 -15.19
C MET A 130 -8.24 2.92 -14.20
N TYR A 131 -7.93 1.64 -13.99
CA TYR A 131 -6.84 1.22 -13.11
C TYR A 131 -5.50 1.87 -13.52
N GLN A 132 -5.16 1.82 -14.82
CA GLN A 132 -3.92 2.38 -15.34
C GLN A 132 -3.83 3.90 -15.12
N ARG A 133 -4.94 4.63 -15.31
CA ARG A 133 -5.02 6.06 -15.02
C ARG A 133 -4.75 6.35 -13.54
N LEU A 134 -5.42 5.62 -12.63
CA LEU A 134 -5.22 5.79 -11.18
C LEU A 134 -3.81 5.40 -10.76
N TRP A 135 -3.24 4.33 -11.34
CA TRP A 135 -1.86 3.92 -11.11
C TRP A 135 -0.84 5.01 -11.48
N GLY A 136 -1.07 5.70 -12.61
CA GLY A 136 -0.23 6.82 -13.05
C GLY A 136 -0.30 8.05 -12.13
N GLN A 137 -1.40 8.22 -11.40
CA GLN A 137 -1.60 9.30 -10.42
C GLN A 137 -1.11 8.94 -9.02
N ALA A 138 -0.98 7.66 -8.72
CA ALA A 138 -0.65 7.16 -7.41
C ALA A 138 0.83 7.36 -7.06
N ALA A 139 1.10 7.70 -5.81
CA ALA A 139 2.44 7.90 -5.29
C ALA A 139 3.10 6.57 -4.91
N GLU A 140 4.42 6.52 -4.94
CA GLU A 140 5.14 5.41 -4.31
C GLU A 140 4.96 5.46 -2.78
N PRO A 141 4.83 4.31 -2.12
CA PRO A 141 4.76 4.28 -0.67
C PRO A 141 6.06 4.80 -0.06
N VAL A 142 5.93 5.61 1.00
CA VAL A 142 7.07 5.92 1.87
C VAL A 142 7.56 4.61 2.49
N ARG A 143 8.78 4.21 2.15
CA ARG A 143 9.44 3.04 2.74
C ARG A 143 10.00 3.42 4.11
N TRP A 144 9.27 3.07 5.16
CA TRP A 144 9.75 3.22 6.52
C TRP A 144 10.79 2.15 6.86
N PRO A 145 11.85 2.47 7.61
CA PRO A 145 12.73 1.46 8.17
C PRO A 145 11.95 0.45 9.03
N ALA A 146 12.41 -0.81 9.04
CA ALA A 146 11.83 -1.83 9.89
C ALA A 146 11.85 -1.41 11.37
N GLY A 147 10.78 -1.75 12.10
CA GLY A 147 10.69 -1.53 13.54
C GLY A 147 10.23 -0.13 13.98
N LEU A 148 9.68 0.71 13.09
CA LEU A 148 8.84 1.84 13.53
C LEU A 148 7.38 1.36 13.74
N SER A 149 6.82 1.72 14.88
CA SER A 149 5.39 1.56 15.15
C SER A 149 4.54 2.47 14.25
N ALA A 150 3.26 2.15 14.06
CA ALA A 150 2.32 3.01 13.33
C ALA A 150 2.26 4.45 13.91
N ARG A 151 2.37 4.55 15.23
CA ARG A 151 2.41 5.84 15.94
C ARG A 151 3.68 6.63 15.65
N GLU A 152 4.85 5.98 15.72
CA GLU A 152 6.12 6.65 15.39
C GLU A 152 6.14 7.13 13.94
N ARG A 153 5.60 6.33 13.00
CA ARG A 153 5.41 6.75 11.61
C ARG A 153 4.54 8.01 11.52
N ALA A 154 3.39 8.02 12.18
CA ALA A 154 2.50 9.19 12.18
C ALA A 154 3.17 10.45 12.74
N VAL A 155 3.94 10.34 13.83
CA VAL A 155 4.71 11.47 14.39
C VAL A 155 5.71 12.00 13.37
N VAL A 156 6.46 11.12 12.71
CA VAL A 156 7.48 11.52 11.73
C VAL A 156 6.87 12.12 10.46
N THR A 157 5.75 11.58 9.99
CA THR A 157 5.00 12.15 8.85
C THR A 157 4.58 13.59 9.13
N LEU A 158 3.92 13.84 10.27
CA LEU A 158 3.44 15.18 10.61
C LEU A 158 4.60 16.17 10.80
N LEU A 159 5.76 15.71 11.29
CA LEU A 159 6.96 16.53 11.34
C LEU A 159 7.54 16.86 9.97
N ALA A 160 7.51 15.91 9.03
CA ALA A 160 7.93 16.14 7.65
C ALA A 160 7.00 17.15 6.93
N GLU A 161 5.73 17.22 7.33
CA GLU A 161 4.76 18.24 6.91
C GLU A 161 4.98 19.61 7.58
N GLY A 162 5.96 19.73 8.49
CA GLY A 162 6.30 20.98 9.18
C GLY A 162 5.45 21.27 10.41
N CYS A 163 4.66 20.30 10.90
CA CYS A 163 3.90 20.48 12.14
C CYS A 163 4.84 20.64 13.34
N THR A 164 4.45 21.51 14.28
CA THR A 164 5.14 21.64 15.56
C THR A 164 4.76 20.49 16.51
N ASP A 165 5.60 20.20 17.51
CA ASP A 165 5.31 19.20 18.54
C ASP A 165 3.93 19.38 19.19
N GLN A 166 3.45 20.63 19.29
CA GLN A 166 2.12 20.94 19.80
C GLN A 166 1.01 20.51 18.82
N MET A 167 1.14 20.85 17.54
CA MET A 167 0.17 20.44 16.51
C MET A 167 0.10 18.92 16.37
N VAL A 168 1.26 18.25 16.41
CA VAL A 168 1.34 16.78 16.38
C VAL A 168 0.65 16.16 17.60
N ALA A 169 0.88 16.73 18.78
CA ALA A 169 0.25 16.29 20.02
C ALA A 169 -1.29 16.42 19.93
N GLU A 170 -1.78 17.54 19.42
CA GLU A 170 -3.21 17.81 19.23
C GLU A 170 -3.86 16.85 18.22
N GLN A 171 -3.25 16.66 17.04
CA GLN A 171 -3.77 15.75 16.00
C GLN A 171 -3.81 14.29 16.42
N LEU A 172 -2.84 13.84 17.21
CA LEU A 172 -2.75 12.43 17.63
C LEU A 172 -3.41 12.17 18.99
N GLY A 173 -3.96 13.19 19.66
CA GLY A 173 -4.55 13.06 21.00
C GLY A 173 -3.54 12.67 22.09
N LEU A 174 -2.31 13.19 22.00
CA LEU A 174 -1.18 12.86 22.87
C LEU A 174 -0.67 14.08 23.62
N SER A 175 0.08 13.87 24.71
CA SER A 175 0.76 15.00 25.38
C SER A 175 2.02 15.43 24.62
N ARG A 176 2.34 16.72 24.65
CA ARG A 176 3.61 17.26 24.12
C ARG A 176 4.84 16.53 24.66
N ARG A 177 4.84 16.20 25.97
CA ARG A 177 5.90 15.42 26.61
C ARG A 177 6.11 14.07 25.93
N THR A 178 5.03 13.40 25.54
CA THR A 178 5.12 12.11 24.85
C THR A 178 5.68 12.26 23.45
N ILE A 179 5.32 13.33 22.72
CA ILE A 179 5.91 13.62 21.41
C ILE A 179 7.40 13.88 21.53
N THR A 180 7.83 14.74 22.46
CA THR A 180 9.25 15.03 22.70
C THR A 180 10.04 13.78 23.08
N TYR A 181 9.50 12.93 23.95
CA TYR A 181 10.14 11.65 24.32
C TYR A 181 10.27 10.70 23.12
N THR A 182 9.19 10.55 22.34
CA THR A 182 9.18 9.72 21.12
C THR A 182 10.24 10.21 20.14
N LEU A 183 10.36 11.52 19.94
CA LEU A 183 11.33 12.10 19.04
C LEU A 183 12.76 11.92 19.49
N ALA A 184 13.05 12.14 20.78
CA ALA A 184 14.37 11.90 21.34
C ALA A 184 14.80 10.43 21.14
N HIS A 185 13.89 9.50 21.40
CA HIS A 185 14.12 8.07 21.18
C HIS A 185 14.39 7.74 19.71
N LEU A 186 13.57 8.25 18.78
CA LEU A 186 13.77 8.03 17.34
C LEU A 186 15.07 8.66 16.83
N MET A 187 15.41 9.86 17.29
CA MET A 187 16.67 10.54 16.94
C MET A 187 17.88 9.72 17.39
N GLN A 188 17.86 9.16 18.60
CA GLN A 188 18.91 8.26 19.07
C GLN A 188 18.97 6.97 18.24
N LYS A 189 17.81 6.34 18.00
CA LYS A 189 17.70 5.07 17.25
C LYS A 189 18.22 5.18 15.82
N TYR A 190 17.97 6.31 15.14
CA TYR A 190 18.33 6.51 13.74
C TYR A 190 19.52 7.46 13.54
N GLY A 191 20.21 7.87 14.62
CA GLY A 191 21.41 8.72 14.54
C GLY A 191 21.15 10.15 14.03
N ALA A 192 19.92 10.64 14.13
CA ALA A 192 19.57 11.98 13.70
C ALA A 192 19.97 13.04 14.74
N ARG A 193 20.64 14.10 14.31
CA ARG A 193 21.11 15.21 15.16
C ARG A 193 20.08 16.31 15.34
N SER A 194 19.04 16.32 14.51
CA SER A 194 17.89 17.21 14.63
C SER A 194 16.62 16.49 14.18
N ARG A 195 15.47 16.97 14.65
CA ARG A 195 14.15 16.48 14.20
C ARG A 195 13.91 16.67 12.70
N PHE A 196 14.49 17.70 12.10
CA PHE A 196 14.45 17.90 10.65
C PHE A 196 15.26 16.81 9.92
N GLN A 197 16.47 16.52 10.42
CA GLN A 197 17.27 15.42 9.89
C GLN A 197 16.55 14.07 10.08
N LEU A 198 15.88 13.87 11.21
CA LEU A 198 15.09 12.67 11.47
C LEU A 198 13.95 12.53 10.45
N ALA A 199 13.20 13.61 10.22
CA ALA A 199 12.11 13.63 9.23
C ALA A 199 12.63 13.30 7.83
N LEU A 200 13.75 13.91 7.42
CA LEU A 200 14.35 13.65 6.10
C LEU A 200 14.82 12.19 5.96
N LEU A 201 15.49 11.64 6.98
CA LEU A 201 16.01 10.27 6.97
C LEU A 201 14.90 9.22 6.91
N LEU A 202 13.72 9.50 7.47
CA LEU A 202 12.67 8.53 7.66
C LEU A 202 11.48 8.70 6.71
N ALA A 203 11.17 9.91 6.26
CA ALA A 203 10.05 10.20 5.36
C ALA A 203 10.37 9.97 3.87
N GLY A 204 11.59 9.52 3.54
CA GLY A 204 11.94 9.06 2.19
C GLY A 204 12.14 10.17 1.16
N ALA A 205 12.50 11.40 1.57
CA ALA A 205 13.10 12.35 0.64
C ALA A 205 14.57 11.94 0.46
N ASP A 206 15.01 11.72 -0.79
CA ASP A 206 16.34 11.25 -1.19
C ASP A 206 17.48 11.82 -0.31
N ALA A 207 17.81 11.10 0.77
CA ALA A 207 18.89 11.45 1.69
C ALA A 207 20.26 10.92 1.19
N GLY A 208 20.34 10.53 -0.08
CA GLY A 208 21.55 10.00 -0.71
C GLY A 208 22.60 11.08 -1.02
N ASP A 209 22.18 12.30 -1.36
CA ASP A 209 23.10 13.27 -1.99
C ASP A 209 23.56 14.43 -1.08
N PHE A 210 22.97 14.59 0.11
CA PHE A 210 23.23 15.80 0.93
C PHE A 210 24.29 15.63 2.03
N PHE A 211 24.64 14.40 2.43
CA PHE A 211 25.48 14.16 3.62
C PHE A 211 26.88 13.58 3.38
N ASP A 212 27.26 13.26 2.15
CA ASP A 212 28.63 12.77 1.84
C ASP A 212 29.71 13.87 2.01
N THR A 213 29.34 15.15 1.89
CA THR A 213 30.27 16.28 2.08
C THR A 213 30.72 16.51 3.52
N THR A 214 30.07 15.93 4.53
CA THR A 214 30.47 16.17 5.94
C THR A 214 31.46 15.14 6.47
N ARG A 215 31.62 14.00 5.79
CA ARG A 215 32.57 12.94 6.21
C ARG A 215 33.99 13.13 5.66
N ALA A 216 34.17 13.94 4.61
CA ALA A 216 35.46 14.18 3.98
C ALA A 216 36.34 15.27 4.67
N GLY A 217 35.81 16.04 5.63
CA GLY A 217 36.52 17.19 6.22
C GLY A 217 37.20 16.97 7.57
N ALA A 218 37.01 15.82 8.24
CA ALA A 218 37.49 15.61 9.61
C ALA A 218 38.40 14.38 9.72
N GLY A 219 39.64 14.52 9.25
CA GLY A 219 40.69 13.56 9.61
C GLY A 219 41.83 13.44 8.60
N ALA A 220 42.71 14.44 8.53
CA ALA A 220 44.06 14.20 8.03
C ALA A 220 45.08 15.27 8.50
N ARG A 221 46.06 14.79 9.28
CA ARG A 221 47.40 15.37 9.56
C ARG A 221 47.41 16.46 10.65
N ASP A 222 48.34 16.49 11.61
CA ASP A 222 49.70 15.96 11.61
C ASP A 222 50.19 15.76 13.05
N HIS A 223 50.68 14.58 13.40
CA HIS A 223 51.54 14.32 14.57
C HIS A 223 52.47 13.16 14.21
N ARG A 224 53.57 13.46 13.50
CA ARG A 224 54.77 12.63 13.60
C ARG A 224 55.95 13.46 14.09
N LYS A 225 56.25 13.21 15.37
CA LYS A 225 57.53 13.44 16.02
C LYS A 225 58.66 12.85 15.15
N ILE A 226 59.67 13.67 14.87
CA ILE A 226 61.01 13.21 14.50
C ILE A 226 61.92 13.63 15.66
N LEU A 227 62.39 12.65 16.42
CA LEU A 227 63.57 12.73 17.27
C LEU A 227 64.52 11.64 16.79
N ARG A 228 65.52 12.02 15.99
CA ARG A 228 66.93 11.66 16.06
C ARG A 228 67.64 12.12 14.79
#